data_AF-W6RPL6-F1
#
_entry.id   AF-W6RPL6-F1
#
_cell.length_a   1.000
_cell.length_b   1.000
_cell.length_c   1.000
_cell.angle_alpha   90.00
_cell.angle_beta   90.00
_cell.angle_gamma   90.00
#
_symmetry.space_group_name_H-M   'P 1'
#
loop_
_entity.id
_entity.type
_entity.pdbx_description
1 polymer ?
#
loop_
_entity_poly.entity_id
_entity_poly.type
_entity_poly.pdbx_seq_one_letter_code
_entity_poly.pdbx_strand_id
1 'polypeptide(L)'
;MALVTVDQVNLALRLELVDADERIPDIELKISQAEDAVIDYLKKPDHGWDQTTVPGRVSAAILLVIQSLLDVADTGGLLPGLGSGDPKNPVVALLYRLRDPAIA
;
A
#
# COMPACT_ATOMS: atom_id res chain seq x y z
N MET A 1 10.99 -1.82 8.37
CA MET A 1 9.96 -1.64 9.42
C MET A 1 8.68 -1.32 8.68
N ALA A 2 7.57 -2.02 8.95
CA ALA A 2 6.33 -1.81 8.21
C ALA A 2 5.78 -0.39 8.44
N LEU A 3 5.31 0.26 7.38
CA LEU A 3 4.68 1.57 7.36
C LEU A 3 3.23 1.54 7.84
N VAL A 4 2.57 0.39 7.71
CA VAL A 4 1.24 0.11 8.28
C VAL A 4 1.26 -1.17 9.11
N THR A 5 0.42 -1.22 10.13
CA THR A 5 0.27 -2.38 11.02
C THR A 5 -0.90 -3.25 10.62
N VAL A 6 -0.89 -4.52 11.05
CA VAL A 6 -2.04 -5.42 10.90
C VAL A 6 -3.30 -4.83 11.52
N ASP A 7 -3.20 -4.18 12.68
CA ASP A 7 -4.35 -3.54 13.35
C ASP A 7 -4.95 -2.40 12.50
N GLN A 8 -4.09 -1.56 11.91
CA GLN A 8 -4.54 -0.49 11.01
C GLN A 8 -5.25 -1.06 9.78
N VAL A 9 -4.73 -2.14 9.19
CA VAL A 9 -5.35 -2.82 8.05
C VAL A 9 -6.67 -3.46 8.44
N ASN A 10 -6.71 -4.18 9.56
CA ASN A 10 -7.90 -4.83 10.08
C ASN A 10 -9.04 -3.82 10.28
N LEU A 11 -8.74 -2.69 10.92
CA LEU A 11 -9.71 -1.62 11.15
C LEU A 11 -10.14 -0.93 9.85
N ALA A 12 -9.20 -0.58 8.97
CA ALA A 12 -9.49 0.16 7.75
C ALA A 12 -10.31 -0.65 6.75
N LEU A 13 -10.01 -1.94 6.62
CA LEU A 13 -10.64 -2.84 5.66
C LEU A 13 -11.78 -3.67 6.28
N ARG A 14 -12.04 -3.52 7.58
CA ARG A 14 -13.09 -4.25 8.33
C ARG A 14 -12.96 -5.76 8.13
N LEU A 15 -11.74 -6.28 8.31
CA LEU A 15 -11.44 -7.70 8.10
C LEU A 15 -11.97 -8.59 9.24
N GLU A 16 -12.34 -7.98 10.36
CA GLU A 16 -12.82 -8.65 11.57
C GLU A 16 -11.85 -9.73 12.06
N LEU A 17 -10.53 -9.47 11.96
CA LEU A 17 -9.51 -10.37 12.48
C LEU A 17 -9.61 -10.41 14.00
N VAL A 18 -9.46 -11.61 14.55
CA VAL A 18 -9.35 -11.88 15.98
C VAL A 18 -7.90 -12.19 16.36
N ASP A 19 -7.62 -12.26 17.67
CA ASP A 19 -6.30 -12.66 18.15
C ASP A 19 -5.92 -14.04 17.61
N ALA A 20 -4.70 -14.16 17.09
CA ALA A 20 -4.16 -15.39 16.47
C ALA A 20 -4.98 -15.92 15.26
N ASP A 21 -5.67 -15.03 14.54
CA ASP A 21 -6.32 -15.38 13.27
C ASP A 21 -5.32 -15.95 12.25
N GLU A 22 -5.67 -17.07 11.62
CA GLU A 22 -4.80 -17.77 10.67
C GLU A 22 -4.47 -16.95 9.41
N ARG A 23 -5.24 -15.88 9.15
CA ARG A 23 -5.03 -14.97 8.01
C ARG A 23 -3.93 -13.95 8.30
N ILE A 24 -3.51 -13.75 9.55
CA ILE A 24 -2.50 -12.74 9.93
C ILE A 24 -1.22 -12.83 9.08
N PRO A 25 -0.61 -14.02 8.87
CA PRO A 25 0.59 -14.13 8.03
C PRO A 25 0.37 -13.70 6.58
N ASP A 26 -0.82 -13.94 6.01
CA ASP A 26 -1.14 -13.46 4.67
C ASP A 26 -1.30 -11.94 4.66
N ILE A 27 -1.96 -11.36 5.67
CA ILE A 27 -2.08 -9.89 5.79
C ILE A 27 -0.70 -9.23 5.93
N GLU A 28 0.20 -9.79 6.73
CA GLU A 28 1.59 -9.30 6.85
C GLU A 28 2.33 -9.34 5.52
N LEU A 29 2.17 -10.43 4.76
CA LEU A 29 2.74 -10.54 3.42
C LEU A 29 2.17 -9.48 2.47
N LYS A 30 0.85 -9.25 2.51
CA LYS A 30 0.17 -8.25 1.67
C LYS A 30 0.58 -6.83 2.02
N ILE A 31 0.82 -6.54 3.30
CA ILE A 31 1.40 -5.28 3.75
C ILE A 31 2.77 -5.08 3.11
N SER A 32 3.68 -6.06 3.22
CA SER A 32 5.01 -5.96 2.61
C SER A 32 4.94 -5.72 1.10
N GLN A 33 4.09 -6.46 0.39
CA GLN A 33 3.93 -6.33 -1.06
C GLN A 33 3.36 -4.95 -1.46
N ALA A 34 2.40 -4.44 -0.71
CA ALA A 34 1.80 -3.14 -0.96
C ALA A 34 2.77 -1.99 -0.68
N GLU A 35 3.56 -2.10 0.39
CA GLU A 35 4.63 -1.15 0.71
C GLU A 35 5.66 -1.10 -0.41
N ASP A 36 6.16 -2.26 -0.85
CA ASP A 36 7.13 -2.33 -1.95
C ASP A 36 6.59 -1.69 -3.23
N ALA A 37 5.34 -1.96 -3.60
CA ALA A 37 4.72 -1.37 -4.80
C ALA A 37 4.57 0.16 -4.71
N VAL A 38 4.17 0.66 -3.54
CA VAL A 38 3.99 2.11 -3.31
C VAL A 38 5.35 2.83 -3.26
N ILE A 39 6.34 2.25 -2.58
CA ILE A 39 7.69 2.82 -2.50
C ILE A 39 8.39 2.80 -3.85
N ASP A 40 8.23 1.73 -4.63
CA ASP A 40 8.75 1.68 -6.00
C ASP A 40 8.11 2.77 -6.88
N TYR A 41 6.78 2.94 -6.80
CA TYR A 41 6.12 4.01 -7.53
C TYR A 41 6.67 5.40 -7.15
N LEU A 42 6.88 5.64 -5.86
CA LEU A 42 7.42 6.89 -5.33
C LEU A 42 8.90 7.12 -5.69
N LYS A 43 9.64 6.05 -6.03
CA LYS A 43 11.09 6.06 -6.25
C LYS A 43 11.86 6.60 -5.05
N LYS A 44 11.43 6.22 -3.83
CA LYS A 44 12.02 6.71 -2.56
C LYS A 44 12.38 5.54 -1.63
N PRO A 45 13.40 4.73 -1.96
CA PRO A 45 13.81 3.62 -1.09
C PRO A 45 14.31 4.10 0.28
N ASP A 46 15.00 5.25 0.33
CA ASP A 46 15.55 5.83 1.56
C ASP A 46 14.61 6.87 2.19
N HIS A 47 13.32 6.54 2.29
CA HIS A 47 12.31 7.48 2.76
C HIS A 47 12.39 7.81 4.26
N GLY A 48 13.03 6.94 5.07
CA GLY A 48 13.23 7.15 6.51
C GLY A 48 11.94 7.19 7.36
N TRP A 49 10.81 6.78 6.77
CA TRP A 49 9.51 6.77 7.43
C TRP A 49 9.29 5.50 8.24
N ASP A 50 8.51 5.66 9.30
CA ASP A 50 7.93 4.60 10.11
C ASP A 50 6.42 4.81 10.26
N GLN A 51 5.78 3.96 11.06
CA GLN A 51 4.33 3.97 11.32
C GLN A 51 3.81 5.31 11.88
N THR A 52 4.69 6.11 12.50
CA THR A 52 4.32 7.38 13.16
C THR A 52 4.63 8.59 12.28
N THR A 53 5.55 8.46 11.33
CA THR A 53 6.07 9.54 10.50
C THR A 53 5.64 9.44 9.03
N VAL A 54 5.13 8.29 8.60
CA VAL A 54 4.64 8.09 7.24
C VAL A 54 3.55 9.11 6.90
N PRO A 55 3.64 9.80 5.74
CA PRO A 55 2.60 10.73 5.34
C PRO A 55 1.24 10.02 5.17
N GLY A 56 0.16 10.62 5.66
CA GLY A 56 -1.17 9.99 5.61
C GLY A 56 -1.65 9.58 4.21
N ARG A 57 -1.19 10.28 3.15
CA ARG A 57 -1.48 9.88 1.77
C ARG A 57 -0.73 8.64 1.31
N VAL A 58 0.44 8.35 1.88
CA VAL A 58 1.22 7.14 1.63
C VAL A 58 0.58 5.96 2.32
N SER A 59 0.20 6.09 3.61
CA SER A 59 -0.52 5.02 4.30
C SER A 59 -1.88 4.73 3.66
N ALA A 60 -2.64 5.75 3.26
CA ALA A 60 -3.89 5.56 2.52
C ALA A 60 -3.69 4.82 1.18
N ALA A 61 -2.62 5.15 0.44
CA ALA A 61 -2.28 4.46 -0.79
C ALA A 61 -1.92 2.98 -0.56
N ILE A 62 -1.14 2.69 0.48
CA ILE A 62 -0.80 1.31 0.87
C ILE A 62 -2.08 0.52 1.16
N LEU A 63 -3.03 1.09 1.92
CA LEU A 63 -4.31 0.45 2.23
C LEU A 63 -5.14 0.13 0.97
N LEU A 64 -5.15 1.03 -0.03
CA LEU A 64 -5.84 0.76 -1.31
C LEU A 64 -5.19 -0.39 -2.07
N VAL A 65 -3.86 -0.48 -2.08
CA VAL A 65 -3.15 -1.59 -2.72
C VAL A 65 -3.42 -2.90 -1.97
N ILE A 66 -3.39 -2.91 -0.63
CA ILE A 66 -3.74 -4.09 0.17
C ILE A 66 -5.15 -4.56 -0.17
N GLN A 67 -6.13 -3.65 -0.22
CA GLN A 67 -7.50 -3.99 -0.58
C GLN A 67 -7.57 -4.65 -1.97
N SER A 68 -6.85 -4.12 -2.96
CA SER A 68 -6.80 -4.69 -4.32
C SER A 68 -6.10 -6.05 -4.37
N LEU A 69 -5.12 -6.30 -3.52
CA LEU A 69 -4.43 -7.60 -3.44
C LEU A 69 -5.28 -8.67 -2.73
N LEU A 70 -6.17 -8.26 -1.82
CA LEU A 70 -7.11 -9.15 -1.13
C LEU A 70 -8.39 -9.42 -1.94
N ASP A 71 -8.68 -8.58 -2.94
CA ASP A 71 -9.85 -8.78 -3.80
C ASP A 71 -9.70 -10.02 -4.68
N VAL A 72 -10.50 -11.04 -4.40
CA VAL A 72 -10.51 -12.31 -5.13
C VAL A 72 -11.24 -12.17 -6.47
N ALA A 73 -12.13 -11.18 -6.62
CA ALA A 73 -12.87 -10.93 -7.85
C ALA A 73 -12.05 -10.12 -8.88
N ASP A 74 -11.16 -9.25 -8.40
CA ASP A 74 -10.30 -8.40 -9.23
C ASP A 74 -8.87 -8.31 -8.66
N THR A 75 -8.20 -9.47 -8.61
CA THR A 75 -6.89 -9.61 -7.98
C THR A 75 -5.86 -8.70 -8.62
N GLY A 76 -5.43 -7.68 -7.87
CA GLY A 76 -4.42 -6.73 -8.30
C GLY A 76 -4.90 -5.72 -9.34
N GLY A 77 -6.20 -5.45 -9.46
CA GLY A 77 -6.76 -4.48 -10.42
C GLY A 77 -6.10 -3.09 -10.41
N LEU A 78 -5.53 -2.66 -9.28
CA LEU A 78 -4.78 -1.40 -9.18
C LEU A 78 -3.31 -1.48 -9.62
N LEU A 79 -2.69 -2.66 -9.71
CA LEU A 79 -1.26 -2.80 -9.99
C LEU A 79 -0.87 -2.36 -11.42
N PRO A 80 -1.63 -2.69 -12.49
CA PRO A 80 -1.27 -2.27 -13.85
C PRO A 80 -1.24 -0.74 -14.02
N GLY A 81 -2.23 -0.04 -13.43
CA GLY A 81 -2.29 1.43 -13.47
C GLY A 81 -1.22 2.08 -12.60
N LEU A 82 -0.79 1.42 -11.52
CA LEU A 82 0.28 1.91 -10.67
C LEU A 82 1.63 1.85 -11.38
N GLY A 83 1.94 0.72 -12.03
CA GLY A 83 3.21 0.55 -12.77
C GLY A 83 3.36 1.49 -13.97
N SER A 84 2.26 1.85 -14.62
CA SER A 84 2.26 2.79 -15.75
C SER A 84 2.13 4.26 -15.34
N GLY A 85 1.84 4.54 -14.06
CA GLY A 85 1.58 5.90 -13.58
C GLY A 85 0.30 6.52 -14.15
N ASP A 86 -0.73 5.69 -14.41
CA ASP A 86 -2.02 6.15 -14.93
C ASP A 86 -2.67 7.16 -13.98
N PRO A 87 -2.95 8.40 -14.42
CA PRO A 87 -3.58 9.42 -13.57
C PRO A 87 -4.99 9.04 -13.08
N LYS A 88 -5.66 8.06 -13.70
CA LYS A 88 -6.94 7.52 -13.24
C LYS A 88 -6.80 6.53 -12.10
N ASN A 89 -5.59 6.00 -11.86
CA ASN A 89 -5.33 5.14 -10.72
C ASN A 89 -5.36 5.97 -9.42
N PRO A 90 -6.18 5.60 -8.43
CA PRO A 90 -6.31 6.37 -7.19
C PRO A 90 -4.99 6.45 -6.40
N VAL A 91 -4.14 5.43 -6.47
CA VAL A 91 -2.81 5.43 -5.83
C VAL A 91 -1.91 6.49 -6.48
N VAL A 92 -1.90 6.56 -7.82
CA VAL A 92 -1.17 7.59 -8.58
C VAL A 92 -1.70 8.97 -8.23
N ALA A 93 -3.02 9.17 -8.21
CA ALA A 93 -3.65 10.45 -7.88
C ALA A 93 -3.27 10.96 -6.47
N LEU A 94 -3.11 10.06 -5.50
CA LEU A 94 -2.66 10.41 -4.14
C LEU A 94 -1.17 10.76 -4.08
N LEU A 95 -0.35 10.06 -4.85
CA LEU A 95 1.09 10.02 -4.65
C LEU A 95 1.91 10.80 -5.68
N TYR A 96 1.32 11.22 -6.80
CA TYR A 96 2.03 11.85 -7.90
C TYR A 96 2.95 13.01 -7.47
N ARG A 97 2.51 13.84 -6.52
CA ARG A 97 3.29 14.99 -6.00
C ARG A 97 4.46 14.60 -5.09
N LEU A 98 4.43 13.37 -4.55
CA LEU A 98 5.49 12.85 -3.68
C LEU A 98 6.54 12.07 -4.46
N ARG A 99 6.22 11.61 -5.66
CA ARG A 99 7.10 10.81 -6.49
C ARG A 99 8.35 11.61 -6.85
N ASP A 100 9.51 11.00 -6.66
CA ASP A 100 10.75 11.54 -7.22
C ASP A 100 10.73 11.26 -8.73
N PRO A 101 10.71 12.31 -9.60
CA PRO A 101 10.72 12.08 -11.03
C PRO A 101 11.99 11.34 -11.42
N ALA A 102 11.84 10.24 -12.17
CA ALA A 102 12.97 9.63 -12.84
C ALA A 102 13.53 10.64 -13.85
N ILE A 103 14.68 11.25 -13.52
CA ILE A 103 15.44 12.05 -14.46
C ILE A 103 16.10 11.06 -15.42
N ALA A 104 15.69 11.11 -16.69
CA ALA A 104 16.28 10.35 -17.78
C ALA A 104 17.60 10.97 -18.24
#